data_AF-A0A1U7QYW3-F1
#
_entry.id   AF-A0A1U7QYW3-F1
#
_cell.length_a   1.000
_cell.length_b   1.000
_cell.length_c   1.000
_cell.angle_alpha   90.00
_cell.angle_beta   90.00
_cell.angle_gamma   90.00
#
_symmetry.space_group_name_H-M   'P 1'
#
loop_
_entity.id
_entity.type
_entity.pdbx_description
1 polymer ?
#
loop_
_entity_poly.entity_id
_entity_poly.type
_entity_poly.pdbx_seq_one_letter_code
_entity_poly.pdbx_strand_id
1 'polypeptide(L)'
;VMPSDVRTLVNGFAKNPLITRREGLYFKEKDYKCVRADDYSLYAKNENTGVVVVKTHMYLLVATYSAGMYPSVCVEATEKL
;
A
#
# COMPACT_ATOMS: atom_id res chain seq x y z
N VAL A 1 13.69 3.70 0.58
CA VAL A 1 12.78 3.28 -0.51
C VAL A 1 13.62 3.29 -1.76
N MET A 2 13.74 2.16 -2.44
CA MET A 2 14.54 2.07 -3.67
C MET A 2 13.70 2.46 -4.89
N PRO A 3 14.30 2.85 -6.03
CA PRO A 3 13.54 3.16 -7.24
C PRO A 3 12.63 2.01 -7.72
N SER A 4 13.01 0.76 -7.44
CA SER A 4 12.19 -0.43 -7.69
C SER A 4 10.92 -0.44 -6.85
N ASP A 5 11.00 -0.11 -5.56
CA ASP A 5 9.85 0.00 -4.67
C ASP A 5 8.85 1.05 -5.19
N VAL A 6 9.35 2.22 -5.60
CA VAL A 6 8.52 3.31 -6.15
C VAL A 6 7.80 2.83 -7.41
N ARG A 7 8.50 2.13 -8.30
CA ARG A 7 7.90 1.57 -9.52
C ARG A 7 6.80 0.56 -9.18
N THR A 8 7.00 -0.29 -8.19
CA THR A 8 5.97 -1.24 -7.75
C THR A 8 4.74 -0.52 -7.20
N LEU A 9 4.92 0.53 -6.38
CA LEU A 9 3.82 1.34 -5.86
C LEU A 9 3.02 2.02 -6.97
N VAL A 10 3.70 2.66 -7.94
CA VAL A 10 3.04 3.31 -9.09
C VAL A 10 2.29 2.29 -9.94
N ASN A 11 2.90 1.13 -10.19
CA ASN A 11 2.27 0.04 -10.94
C ASN A 11 1.04 -0.53 -10.25
N GLY A 12 0.99 -0.48 -8.91
CA GLY A 12 -0.17 -0.90 -8.11
C GLY A 12 -1.46 -0.17 -8.47
N PHE A 13 -1.35 1.10 -8.92
CA PHE A 13 -2.46 1.95 -9.36
C PHE A 13 -2.59 2.07 -10.89
N ALA A 14 -1.51 1.80 -11.64
CA ALA A 14 -1.54 1.85 -13.11
C ALA A 14 -2.14 0.58 -13.74
N LYS A 15 -2.04 -0.56 -13.04
CA LYS A 15 -2.61 -1.84 -13.48
C LYS A 15 -4.09 -1.95 -13.10
N ASN A 16 -4.80 -2.84 -13.80
CA ASN A 16 -6.14 -3.25 -13.40
C ASN A 16 -6.13 -3.67 -11.91
N PRO A 17 -6.96 -3.09 -11.03
CA PRO A 17 -7.00 -3.41 -9.60
C PRO A 17 -7.16 -4.91 -9.31
N LEU A 18 -7.78 -5.68 -10.21
CA LEU A 18 -7.89 -7.15 -10.08
C LEU A 18 -6.54 -7.86 -10.03
N ILE A 19 -5.53 -7.35 -10.76
CA ILE A 19 -4.18 -7.92 -10.77
C ILE A 19 -3.52 -7.66 -9.41
N THR A 20 -3.55 -6.42 -8.93
CA THR A 20 -2.99 -6.04 -7.61
C THR A 20 -3.66 -6.81 -6.47
N ARG A 21 -4.99 -7.03 -6.54
CA ARG A 21 -5.72 -7.86 -5.56
C ARG A 21 -5.23 -9.30 -5.53
N ARG A 22 -4.91 -9.88 -6.69
CA ARG A 22 -4.44 -11.26 -6.81
C ARG A 22 -2.97 -11.42 -6.41
N GLU A 23 -2.11 -10.52 -6.87
CA GLU A 23 -0.65 -10.64 -6.72
C GLU A 23 -0.11 -10.01 -5.43
N GLY A 24 -0.85 -9.08 -4.83
CA GLY A 24 -0.38 -8.34 -3.66
C GLY A 24 0.58 -7.20 -4.02
N LEU A 25 1.46 -6.86 -3.09
CA LEU A 25 2.43 -5.77 -3.21
C LEU A 25 3.80 -6.22 -2.70
N TYR A 26 4.82 -6.17 -3.56
CA TYR A 26 6.20 -6.35 -3.16
C TYR A 26 6.83 -4.98 -2.83
N PHE A 27 7.18 -4.74 -1.58
CA PHE A 27 7.69 -3.46 -1.12
C PHE A 27 8.73 -3.64 -0.01
N LYS A 28 9.86 -2.95 -0.11
CA LYS A 28 10.97 -3.05 0.86
C LYS A 28 11.36 -4.50 1.14
N GLU A 29 11.57 -5.26 0.06
CA GLU A 29 12.01 -6.66 0.10
C GLU A 29 11.06 -7.62 0.81
N LYS A 30 9.77 -7.27 0.91
CA LYS A 30 8.74 -8.11 1.52
C LYS A 30 7.49 -8.18 0.66
N ASP A 31 6.89 -9.37 0.60
CA ASP A 31 5.58 -9.59 0.00
C ASP A 31 4.47 -9.21 0.99
N TYR A 32 3.53 -8.39 0.55
CA TYR A 32 2.33 -8.03 1.28
C TYR A 32 1.10 -8.54 0.53
N LYS A 33 0.19 -9.21 1.24
CA LYS A 33 -1.10 -9.62 0.68
C LYS A 33 -2.02 -8.41 0.58
N CYS A 34 -2.64 -8.23 -0.59
CA CYS A 34 -3.61 -7.15 -0.79
C CYS A 34 -4.81 -7.32 0.14
N VAL A 35 -5.22 -6.23 0.78
CA VAL A 35 -6.45 -6.11 1.58
C VAL A 35 -7.47 -5.25 0.85
N ARG A 36 -7.01 -4.16 0.21
CA ARG A 36 -7.83 -3.24 -0.60
C ARG A 36 -7.00 -2.75 -1.76
N ALA A 37 -7.60 -2.66 -2.94
CA ALA A 37 -7.02 -1.96 -4.08
C ALA A 37 -8.15 -1.37 -4.91
N ASP A 38 -8.13 -0.05 -5.07
CA ASP A 38 -9.02 0.72 -5.94
C ASP A 38 -8.25 1.92 -6.53
N ASP A 39 -8.97 2.86 -7.14
CA ASP A 39 -8.37 3.98 -7.87
C ASP A 39 -7.56 4.93 -6.98
N TYR A 40 -7.84 4.96 -5.67
CA TYR A 40 -7.26 5.90 -4.71
C TYR A 40 -6.51 5.22 -3.58
N SER A 41 -6.90 4.03 -3.17
CA SER A 41 -6.37 3.38 -1.98
C SER A 41 -5.85 1.97 -2.29
N LEU A 42 -4.62 1.69 -1.84
CA LEU A 42 -4.00 0.37 -1.86
C LEU A 42 -3.50 0.01 -0.46
N TYR A 43 -4.13 -0.98 0.16
CA TYR A 43 -3.74 -1.50 1.46
C TYR A 43 -3.22 -2.92 1.30
N ALA A 44 -2.06 -3.21 1.89
CA ALA A 44 -1.49 -4.54 1.86
C ALA A 44 -0.89 -4.89 3.22
N LYS A 45 -0.98 -6.16 3.63
CA LYS A 45 -0.50 -6.63 4.94
C LYS A 45 0.40 -7.85 4.83
N ASN A 46 1.38 -7.94 5.73
CA ASN A 46 2.20 -9.12 5.97
C ASN A 46 2.19 -9.37 7.47
N GLU A 47 1.50 -10.44 7.88
CA GLU A 47 1.23 -10.76 9.29
C GLU A 47 0.66 -9.56 10.06
N ASN A 48 1.41 -9.06 11.05
CA ASN A 48 1.04 -7.92 11.91
C ASN A 48 1.64 -6.59 11.43
N THR A 49 2.19 -6.56 10.22
CA THR A 49 2.70 -5.33 9.58
C THR A 49 1.93 -5.03 8.31
N GLY A 50 2.01 -3.80 7.81
CA GLY A 50 1.36 -3.45 6.55
C GLY A 50 1.76 -2.11 5.99
N VAL A 51 1.28 -1.89 4.78
CA VAL A 51 1.51 -0.71 3.96
C VAL A 51 0.15 -0.16 3.55
N VAL A 52 -0.03 1.14 3.75
CA VAL A 52 -1.18 1.91 3.29
C VAL A 52 -0.66 2.92 2.28
N VAL A 53 -1.20 2.87 1.06
CA VAL A 53 -0.85 3.78 -0.01
C VAL A 53 -2.10 4.51 -0.46
N VAL A 54 -2.05 5.84 -0.43
CA VAL A 54 -3.13 6.71 -0.87
C VAL A 54 -2.64 7.55 -2.04
N LYS A 55 -3.34 7.45 -3.17
CA LYS A 55 -3.09 8.23 -4.36
C LYS A 55 -3.86 9.54 -4.28
N THR A 56 -3.12 10.63 -4.22
CA THR A 56 -3.63 11.99 -4.40
C THR A 56 -3.56 12.39 -5.87
N HIS A 57 -3.90 13.64 -6.19
CA HIS A 57 -3.79 14.15 -7.55
C HIS A 57 -2.34 14.14 -8.08
N MET A 58 -1.34 14.40 -7.23
CA MET A 58 0.06 14.55 -7.66
C MET A 58 1.04 13.59 -6.97
N TYR A 59 0.68 13.01 -5.84
CA TYR A 59 1.57 12.22 -5.00
C TYR A 59 0.94 10.90 -4.56
N LEU A 60 1.79 9.93 -4.25
CA LEU A 60 1.42 8.75 -3.46
C LEU A 60 1.88 8.98 -2.02
N LEU A 61 0.93 9.00 -1.09
CA LEU A 61 1.21 8.95 0.34
C LEU A 61 1.43 7.49 0.72
N VAL A 62 2.56 7.18 1.34
CA VAL A 62 2.94 5.81 1.71
C VAL A 62 3.21 5.76 3.20
N ALA A 63 2.36 5.05 3.93
CA ALA A 63 2.54 4.79 5.35
C ALA A 63 2.72 3.30 5.62
N THR A 64 3.43 2.98 6.70
CA THR A 64 3.60 1.61 7.17
C THR A 64 3.27 1.52 8.65
N TYR A 65 2.65 0.42 9.07
CA TYR A 65 2.44 0.11 10.47
C TYR A 65 3.21 -1.14 10.88
N SER A 66 3.60 -1.20 12.15
CA SER A 66 4.31 -2.33 12.78
C SER A 66 3.39 -3.14 13.69
N ALA A 67 3.88 -4.27 14.20
CA ALA A 67 3.08 -5.19 15.02
C ALA A 67 2.51 -4.60 16.33
N GLY A 68 3.06 -3.49 16.81
CA GLY A 68 2.56 -2.78 17.99
C GLY A 68 1.52 -1.69 17.69
N MET A 69 1.14 -1.51 16.42
CA MET A 69 0.22 -0.45 15.99
C MET A 69 -1.10 -1.04 15.53
N TYR A 70 -2.18 -0.26 15.69
CA TYR A 70 -3.47 -0.60 15.11
C TYR A 70 -3.49 -0.26 13.61
N PRO A 71 -3.76 -1.23 12.71
CA PRO A 71 -3.84 -0.96 11.27
C PRO A 71 -4.86 0.12 10.93
N SER A 72 -5.98 0.18 11.65
CA SER A 72 -7.03 1.18 11.46
C SER A 72 -6.53 2.61 11.70
N VAL A 73 -5.67 2.83 12.70
CA VAL A 73 -5.10 4.15 12.98
C VAL A 73 -4.18 4.59 11.85
N CYS A 74 -3.39 3.67 11.30
CA CYS A 74 -2.52 3.96 10.16
C CYS A 74 -3.33 4.30 8.90
N VAL A 75 -4.39 3.53 8.61
CA VAL A 75 -5.32 3.82 7.51
C VAL A 75 -5.93 5.21 7.68
N GLU A 76 -6.52 5.48 8.84
CA GLU A 76 -7.19 6.75 9.14
C GLU A 76 -6.25 7.96 9.01
N ALA A 77 -5.03 7.85 9.56
CA ALA A 77 -4.05 8.92 9.50
C ALA A 77 -3.54 9.18 8.08
N THR A 78 -3.43 8.14 7.24
CA THR A 78 -2.91 8.26 5.87
C THR A 78 -3.96 8.82 4.90
N GLU A 79 -5.22 8.40 5.04
CA GLU A 79 -6.34 8.85 4.20
C GLU A 79 -6.74 10.31 4.47
N LYS A 80 -6.40 10.86 5.64
CA LYS A 80 -6.73 12.24 6.04
C LYS A 80 -5.64 13.28 5.80
N LEU A 81 -4.47 12.86 5.33
CA LEU A 81 -3.32 13.73 5.09
C LEU A 81 -3.44 14.42 3.72
#